data_AF-A0A7V5TZY3-F1
#
_entry.id   AF-A0A7V5TZY3-F1
#
_cell.length_a   1.000
_cell.length_b   1.000
_cell.length_c   1.000
_cell.angle_alpha   90.00
_cell.angle_beta   90.00
_cell.angle_gamma   90.00
#
_symmetry.space_group_name_H-M   'P 1'
#
loop_
_entity.id
_entity.type
_entity.pdbx_description
1 polymer ?
#
loop_
_entity_poly.entity_id
_entity_poly.type
_entity_poly.pdbx_seq_one_letter_code
_entity_poly.pdbx_strand_id
1 'polypeptide(L)'
;MLRIGCVHVIASDVHGVKKRPILMKDAYDFVASSYTAEIAEILFYENPKRILNNEPLIDNFEGYFDERKKPGSLKNILKSIFKW
;
A
#
# COMPACT_ATOMS: atom_id res chain seq x y z
N MET A 1 10.77 -1.28 5.04
CA MET A 1 10.20 -2.65 5.08
C MET A 1 9.35 -2.91 3.84
N LEU A 2 8.37 -2.05 3.52
CA LEU A 2 7.55 -2.16 2.29
C LEU A 2 8.32 -2.12 0.97
N ARG A 3 9.50 -1.51 0.90
CA ARG A 3 10.30 -1.51 -0.34
C ARG A 3 11.17 -2.76 -0.51
N ILE A 4 11.41 -3.51 0.56
CA ILE A 4 12.45 -4.57 0.61
C ILE A 4 11.87 -5.98 0.77
N GLY A 5 10.58 -6.17 0.52
CA GLY A 5 9.91 -7.47 0.59
C GLY A 5 9.48 -7.95 1.99
N CYS A 6 9.67 -7.18 3.07
CA CYS A 6 9.60 -7.76 4.42
C CYS A 6 8.23 -7.66 5.12
N VAL A 7 7.19 -7.08 4.49
CA VAL A 7 5.86 -6.94 5.11
C VAL A 7 4.91 -7.92 4.44
N HIS A 8 4.25 -8.76 5.24
CA HIS A 8 3.29 -9.77 4.76
C HIS A 8 1.85 -9.44 5.18
N VAL A 9 1.68 -8.62 6.22
CA VAL A 9 0.38 -8.20 6.77
C VAL A 9 0.47 -6.75 7.23
N ILE A 10 -0.58 -5.99 7.00
CA ILE A 10 -0.81 -4.68 7.64
C ILE A 10 -2.08 -4.78 8.49
N ALA A 11 -1.99 -4.31 9.74
CA ALA A 11 -3.09 -4.30 10.69
C ALA A 11 -3.13 -2.97 11.45
N SER A 12 -4.27 -2.68 12.06
CA SER A 12 -4.56 -1.35 12.60
C SER A 12 -3.93 -1.07 13.95
N ASP A 13 -3.73 -2.12 14.77
CA ASP A 13 -3.27 -2.03 16.16
C ASP A 13 -4.01 -0.94 16.99
N VAL A 14 -5.30 -0.81 16.70
CA VAL A 14 -6.18 0.23 17.25
C VAL A 14 -6.49 -0.03 18.72
N HIS A 15 -6.37 1.02 19.53
CA HIS A 15 -6.69 1.00 20.96
C HIS A 15 -7.56 2.18 21.41
N GLY A 16 -8.05 2.99 20.47
CA GLY A 16 -9.03 4.04 20.77
C GLY A 16 -9.02 5.19 19.76
N VAL A 17 -10.11 5.96 19.72
CA VAL A 17 -10.36 6.95 18.65
C VAL A 17 -9.49 8.21 18.69
N LYS A 18 -8.71 8.45 19.76
CA LYS A 18 -7.90 9.67 19.92
C LYS A 18 -6.39 9.43 19.79
N LYS A 19 -5.84 8.43 20.50
CA LYS A 19 -4.39 8.18 20.56
C LYS A 19 -3.90 7.19 19.50
N ARG A 20 -4.70 6.16 19.21
CA ARG A 20 -4.37 5.07 18.26
C ARG A 20 -5.60 4.76 17.40
N PRO A 21 -6.04 5.72 16.57
CA PRO A 21 -7.25 5.60 15.76
C PRO A 21 -7.05 4.65 14.58
N ILE A 22 -8.15 4.25 13.95
CA ILE A 22 -8.12 3.40 12.76
C ILE A 22 -7.70 4.21 11.52
N LEU A 23 -6.65 3.74 10.84
CA LEU A 23 -6.11 4.36 9.62
C LEU A 23 -6.06 3.37 8.43
N MET A 24 -6.82 2.28 8.50
CA MET A 24 -6.70 1.16 7.55
C MET A 24 -6.99 1.57 6.11
N LYS A 25 -8.02 2.40 5.88
CA LYS A 25 -8.35 2.88 4.53
C LYS A 25 -7.24 3.74 3.96
N ASP A 26 -6.73 4.69 4.73
CA ASP A 26 -5.66 5.59 4.28
C ASP A 26 -4.36 4.83 4.01
N ALA A 27 -4.05 3.84 4.85
CA ALA A 27 -2.91 2.95 4.65
C ALA A 27 -3.07 2.08 3.40
N TYR A 28 -4.27 1.53 3.16
CA TYR A 28 -4.58 0.76 1.95
C TYR A 28 -4.43 1.62 0.70
N ASP A 29 -5.05 2.80 0.68
CA ASP A 29 -4.99 3.74 -0.46
C ASP A 29 -3.55 4.18 -0.75
N PHE A 30 -2.74 4.37 0.30
CA PHE A 30 -1.31 4.64 0.16
C PHE A 30 -0.55 3.49 -0.51
N VAL A 31 -0.75 2.24 -0.07
CA VAL A 31 -0.07 1.09 -0.66
C VAL A 31 -0.52 0.86 -2.10
N ALA A 32 -1.83 0.92 -2.37
CA ALA A 32 -2.39 0.71 -3.70
C ALA A 32 -1.86 1.72 -4.72
N SER A 33 -1.70 2.99 -4.31
CA SER A 33 -1.19 4.06 -5.16
C SER A 33 0.33 4.05 -5.31
N SER A 34 1.07 3.73 -4.26
CA SER A 34 2.55 3.78 -4.24
C SER A 34 3.20 2.53 -4.81
N TYR A 35 2.55 1.37 -4.68
CA TYR A 35 2.96 0.10 -5.24
C TYR A 35 1.90 -0.33 -6.24
N THR A 36 1.08 -1.34 -5.94
CA THR A 36 -0.04 -1.78 -6.79
C THR A 36 -1.26 -2.10 -5.94
N ALA A 37 -2.46 -2.06 -6.56
CA ALA A 37 -3.69 -2.49 -5.91
C ALA A 37 -3.60 -3.97 -5.47
N GLU A 38 -2.95 -4.81 -6.27
CA GLU A 38 -2.70 -6.21 -5.94
C GLU A 38 -1.88 -6.36 -4.64
N ILE A 39 -0.78 -5.62 -4.49
CA ILE A 39 0.00 -5.62 -3.24
C ILE A 39 -0.85 -5.14 -2.06
N ALA A 40 -1.72 -4.14 -2.25
CA ALA A 40 -2.62 -3.71 -1.19
C ALA A 40 -3.63 -4.81 -0.79
N GLU A 41 -4.26 -5.49 -1.76
CA GLU A 41 -5.16 -6.62 -1.50
C GLU A 41 -4.49 -7.74 -0.73
N ILE A 42 -3.27 -8.09 -1.12
CA ILE A 42 -2.46 -9.10 -0.45
C ILE A 42 -2.22 -8.74 1.03
N LEU A 43 -1.69 -7.54 1.29
CA LEU A 43 -1.23 -7.17 2.63
C LEU A 43 -2.38 -6.90 3.60
N PHE A 44 -3.53 -6.43 3.11
CA PHE A 44 -4.67 -6.02 3.92
C PHE A 44 -5.79 -7.05 4.00
N TYR A 45 -5.92 -7.95 3.02
CA TYR A 45 -7.03 -8.89 2.92
C TYR A 45 -6.59 -10.34 2.77
N GLU A 46 -5.84 -10.67 1.72
CA GLU A 46 -5.60 -12.06 1.34
C GLU A 46 -4.68 -12.80 2.33
N ASN A 47 -3.56 -12.19 2.73
CA ASN A 47 -2.68 -12.78 3.74
C ASN A 47 -3.35 -12.86 5.13
N PRO A 48 -4.02 -11.81 5.63
CA PRO A 48 -4.84 -11.94 6.85
C PRO A 48 -5.87 -13.08 6.79
N LYS A 49 -6.57 -13.23 5.67
CA LYS A 49 -7.56 -14.30 5.46
C LYS A 49 -6.89 -15.69 5.49
N ARG A 50 -5.74 -15.86 4.83
CA ARG A 50 -4.97 -17.11 4.85
C ARG A 50 -4.49 -17.50 6.25
N ILE A 51 -4.08 -16.52 7.06
CA ILE A 51 -3.75 -16.76 8.47
C ILE A 51 -4.96 -17.32 9.22
N LEU A 52 -6.14 -16.72 9.04
CA LEU A 52 -7.38 -17.19 9.68
C LEU A 52 -7.76 -18.61 9.23
N ASN A 53 -7.43 -18.97 7.99
CA ASN A 53 -7.71 -20.28 7.41
C ASN A 53 -6.59 -21.32 7.63
N ASN A 54 -5.50 -20.97 8.33
CA ASN A 54 -4.32 -21.82 8.46
C ASN A 54 -3.74 -22.25 7.08
N GLU A 55 -3.71 -21.31 6.14
CA GLU A 55 -3.18 -21.48 4.79
C GLU A 55 -1.80 -20.82 4.66
N PRO A 56 -0.93 -21.29 3.74
CA PRO A 56 0.31 -20.61 3.43
C PRO A 56 0.08 -19.17 2.97
N LEU A 57 0.90 -18.26 3.47
CA LEU A 57 0.93 -16.87 2.99
C LEU A 57 1.34 -16.82 1.53
N ILE A 58 0.86 -15.81 0.83
CA ILE A 58 1.47 -15.47 -0.45
C ILE A 58 2.77 -14.70 -0.13
N ASP A 59 3.85 -15.06 -0.81
CA ASP A 59 5.19 -14.48 -0.70
C ASP A 59 5.73 -14.11 -2.11
N ASN A 60 6.87 -13.41 -2.15
CA ASN A 60 7.62 -13.11 -3.39
C ASN A 60 6.81 -12.46 -4.54
N PHE A 61 5.96 -11.49 -4.22
CA PHE A 61 5.17 -10.76 -5.21
C PHE A 61 6.05 -9.98 -6.19
N GLU A 62 5.81 -10.17 -7.49
CA GLU A 62 6.49 -9.45 -8.56
C GLU A 62 6.19 -7.94 -8.49
N GLY A 63 7.21 -7.08 -8.61
CA GLY A 63 7.05 -5.62 -8.59
C GLY A 63 6.99 -4.96 -7.20
N TYR A 64 7.15 -5.71 -6.09
CA TYR A 64 7.16 -5.13 -4.73
C TYR A 64 8.31 -4.13 -4.49
N PHE A 65 9.43 -4.31 -5.18
CA PHE A 65 10.61 -3.44 -5.05
C PHE A 65 10.49 -2.13 -5.82
N ASP A 66 9.55 -2.06 -6.76
CA ASP A 66 9.40 -0.95 -7.70
C ASP A 66 8.30 0.00 -7.22
N GLU A 67 8.65 0.88 -6.27
CA GLU A 67 7.79 2.02 -5.93
C GLU A 67 7.48 2.81 -7.21
N ARG A 68 6.18 2.95 -7.51
CA ARG A 68 5.76 3.77 -8.64
C ARG A 68 6.09 5.22 -8.31
N LYS A 69 6.89 5.86 -9.18
CA LYS A 69 7.03 7.31 -9.14
C LYS A 69 5.64 7.91 -9.35
N LYS A 70 5.16 8.68 -8.37
CA LYS A 70 3.92 9.45 -8.53
C LYS A 70 4.03 10.25 -9.82
N PRO A 71 3.07 10.13 -10.78
CA PRO A 71 3.09 10.99 -11.95
C PRO A 71 3.10 12.43 -11.44
N GLY A 72 4.02 13.24 -11.96
CA GLY A 72 4.10 14.65 -11.60
C GLY A 72 2.71 15.28 -11.75
N SER A 73 2.33 16.15 -10.82
CA SER A 73 1.03 16.83 -10.87
C SER A 73 0.77 17.32 -12.30
N LEU A 74 -0.38 16.98 -12.88
CA LEU A 74 -0.78 17.42 -14.23
C LEU A 74 -0.63 18.94 -14.38
N LYS A 75 -0.84 19.69 -13.30
CA LYS A 75 -0.59 21.14 -13.22
C LYS A 75 0.87 21.51 -13.50
N ASN A 76 1.83 20.73 -13.02
CA ASN A 76 3.26 20.97 -13.23
C ASN A 76 3.70 20.58 -14.65
N ILE A 77 3.11 19.53 -15.23
CA ILE A 77 3.35 19.12 -16.62
C ILE A 77 2.78 20.18 -17.58
N LEU A 78 1.53 20.60 -17.37
CA LEU A 78 0.89 21.66 -18.15
C LEU A 78 1.65 22.99 -18.03
N LYS A 79 2.12 23.36 -16.83
CA LYS A 79 2.91 24.57 -16.62
C LYS A 79 4.29 24.52 -17.31
N SER A 80 4.86 23.34 -17.49
CA SER A 80 6.11 23.16 -18.25
C SER A 80 5.90 23.27 -19.76
N ILE A 81 4.73 22.85 -20.27
CA ILE A 81 4.40 22.87 -21.70
C ILE A 81 3.93 24.26 -22.13
N PHE A 82 3.18 24.96 -21.28
CA PHE A 82 2.63 26.30 -21.55
C PHE A 82 3.45 27.44 -20.92
N LYS A 83 4.78 27.32 -20.87
CA LYS A 83 5.67 28.41 -20.48
C LYS A 83 5.49 29.61 -21.45
N TRP A 84 4.70 30.60 -21.04
CA TRP A 84 4.86 32.01 -21.41
C TRP A 84 5.71 32.70 -20.35
#